data_AF-A0A6P1A7M2-F1
#
_entry.id   AF-A0A6P1A7M2-F1
#
_cell.length_a   1.000
_cell.length_b   1.000
_cell.length_c   1.000
_cell.angle_alpha   90.00
_cell.angle_beta   90.00
_cell.angle_gamma   90.00
#
_symmetry.space_group_name_H-M   'P 1'
#
loop_
_entity.id
_entity.type
_entity.pdbx_description
1 polymer ?
#
loop_
_entity_poly.entity_id
_entity_poly.type
_entity_poly.pdbx_seq_one_letter_code
_entity_poly.pdbx_strand_id
1 'polypeptide(L)'
;MKEAIATLKKYQTQSISHSTRTLFDHPIGTGQILQEWDCDLNLCLAGYFHSFYGTEGTGKKRILDFSEREKIQQEIGREAEIIVYLYCVFRRKFYYRCNGDYIWDRLTNQKRSVTKEIFRQLVILDIANLVEEFPRWKYLFGCGFLVARRRTICAMPYLPEVAHEKVKTLFKISHR
;
A
#
# COMPACT_ATOMS: atom_id res chain seq x y z
N MET A 1 -5.73 -9.79 13.79
CA MET A 1 -4.96 -8.52 13.72
C MET A 1 -3.80 -8.42 14.72
N LYS A 2 -3.99 -8.73 16.03
CA LYS A 2 -2.89 -8.66 17.02
C LYS A 2 -1.67 -9.52 16.66
N GLU A 3 -1.91 -10.74 16.17
CA GLU A 3 -0.85 -11.67 15.74
C GLU A 3 -0.07 -11.14 14.53
N ALA A 4 -0.78 -10.65 13.50
CA ALA A 4 -0.16 -10.02 12.33
C ALA A 4 0.77 -8.85 12.71
N ILE A 5 0.36 -8.00 13.66
CA ILE A 5 1.19 -6.89 14.17
C ILE A 5 2.41 -7.42 14.95
N ALA A 6 2.27 -8.51 15.70
CA ALA A 6 3.39 -9.13 16.41
C ALA A 6 4.41 -9.72 15.42
N THR A 7 3.94 -10.45 14.40
CA THR A 7 4.77 -10.97 13.31
C THR A 7 5.49 -9.84 12.58
N LEU A 8 4.77 -8.76 12.24
CA LEU A 8 5.35 -7.57 11.60
C LEU A 8 6.54 -7.03 12.41
N LYS A 9 6.34 -6.83 13.71
CA LYS A 9 7.37 -6.33 14.62
C LYS A 9 8.57 -7.28 14.68
N LYS A 10 8.35 -8.59 14.74
CA LYS A 10 9.42 -9.61 14.76
C LYS A 10 10.32 -9.53 13.51
N TYR A 11 9.75 -9.51 12.31
CA TYR A 11 10.55 -9.47 11.07
C TYR A 11 11.33 -8.15 10.94
N GLN A 12 10.70 -7.02 11.27
CA GLN A 12 11.34 -5.71 11.16
C GLN A 12 12.49 -5.54 12.18
N THR A 13 12.35 -6.01 13.42
CA THR A 13 13.44 -5.95 14.41
C THR A 13 14.62 -6.85 14.05
N GLN A 14 14.38 -7.99 13.41
CA GLN A 14 15.44 -8.89 12.94
C GLN A 14 16.20 -8.33 11.73
N SER A 15 15.51 -7.63 10.83
CA SER A 15 16.09 -7.14 9.57
C SER A 15 16.91 -5.84 9.71
N ILE A 16 16.76 -5.10 10.81
CA ILE A 16 17.41 -3.79 10.97
C ILE A 16 18.14 -3.71 12.31
N SER A 17 19.46 -3.86 12.26
CA SER A 17 20.34 -3.50 13.37
C SER A 17 20.21 -2.00 13.63
N HIS A 18 19.41 -1.63 14.63
CA HIS A 18 19.18 -0.25 15.10
C HIS A 18 18.46 0.70 14.12
N SER A 19 17.12 0.61 14.01
CA SER A 19 16.33 1.77 13.52
C SER A 19 15.15 2.15 14.40
N THR A 20 14.83 3.44 14.33
CA THR A 20 13.87 4.22 15.11
C THR A 20 12.40 3.78 14.94
N ARG A 21 11.57 4.12 15.94
CA ARG A 21 10.12 3.85 16.05
C ARG A 21 9.31 4.09 14.75
N THR A 22 9.73 5.05 13.93
CA THR A 22 9.01 5.52 12.74
C THR A 22 8.87 4.50 11.61
N LEU A 23 9.73 3.48 11.55
CA LEU A 23 9.61 2.46 10.49
C LEU A 23 8.48 1.45 10.78
N PHE A 24 8.19 1.18 12.05
CA PHE A 24 7.15 0.25 12.49
C PHE A 24 5.76 0.86 12.41
N ASP A 25 5.65 2.15 12.76
CA ASP A 25 4.35 2.81 12.92
C ASP A 25 3.62 2.95 11.58
N HIS A 26 4.35 3.16 10.48
CA HIS A 26 3.76 3.44 9.17
C HIS A 26 2.96 2.25 8.57
N PRO A 27 3.53 1.03 8.45
CA PRO A 27 2.76 -0.10 7.95
C PRO A 27 1.60 -0.48 8.89
N ILE A 28 1.78 -0.30 10.21
CA ILE A 28 0.69 -0.48 11.19
C ILE A 28 -0.45 0.51 10.93
N GLY A 29 -0.15 1.80 10.77
CA GLY A 29 -1.16 2.80 10.45
C GLY A 29 -1.88 2.50 9.13
N THR A 30 -1.18 1.95 8.14
CA THR A 30 -1.78 1.65 6.83
C THR A 30 -2.81 0.52 6.96
N GLY A 31 -2.46 -0.57 7.65
CA GLY A 31 -3.41 -1.66 7.91
C GLY A 31 -4.56 -1.24 8.84
N GLN A 32 -4.35 -0.28 9.74
CA GLN A 32 -5.42 0.29 10.57
C GLN A 32 -6.39 1.15 9.75
N ILE A 33 -5.90 1.99 8.85
CA ILE A 33 -6.75 2.77 7.92
C ILE A 33 -7.60 1.84 7.06
N LEU A 34 -7.05 0.73 6.57
CA LEU A 34 -7.82 -0.24 5.79
C LEU A 34 -8.94 -0.90 6.61
N GLN A 35 -8.71 -1.15 7.91
CA GLN A 35 -9.77 -1.60 8.81
C GLN A 35 -10.82 -0.52 9.04
N GLU A 36 -10.40 0.74 9.25
CA GLU A 36 -11.33 1.88 9.36
C GLU A 36 -12.18 2.06 8.10
N TRP A 37 -11.70 1.58 6.96
CA TRP A 37 -12.42 1.61 5.68
C TRP A 37 -13.22 0.33 5.41
N ASP A 38 -13.42 -0.53 6.41
CA ASP A 38 -14.16 -1.79 6.34
C ASP A 38 -13.70 -2.70 5.18
N CYS A 39 -12.39 -2.69 4.89
CA CYS A 39 -11.81 -3.53 3.85
C CYS A 39 -11.71 -4.99 4.28
N ASP A 40 -11.67 -5.90 3.28
CA ASP A 40 -11.46 -7.33 3.52
C ASP A 40 -10.21 -7.60 4.37
N LEU A 41 -10.27 -8.68 5.16
CA LEU A 41 -9.18 -9.07 6.05
C LEU A 41 -7.85 -9.24 5.30
N ASN A 42 -7.86 -9.83 4.11
CA ASN A 42 -6.64 -10.04 3.33
C ASN A 42 -6.01 -8.71 2.89
N LEU A 43 -6.84 -7.73 2.53
CA LEU A 43 -6.36 -6.39 2.18
C LEU A 43 -5.78 -5.67 3.40
N CYS A 44 -6.43 -5.77 4.56
CA CYS A 44 -5.93 -5.19 5.80
C CYS A 44 -4.58 -5.81 6.23
N LEU A 45 -4.46 -7.14 6.13
CA LEU A 45 -3.21 -7.87 6.35
C LEU A 45 -2.15 -7.43 5.34
N ALA A 46 -2.49 -7.32 4.06
CA ALA A 46 -1.58 -6.81 3.06
C ALA A 46 -1.09 -5.39 3.40
N GLY A 47 -1.95 -4.54 3.96
CA GLY A 47 -1.59 -3.21 4.47
C GLY A 47 -0.49 -3.23 5.52
N TYR A 48 -0.50 -4.19 6.44
CA TYR A 48 0.59 -4.33 7.40
C TYR A 48 1.91 -4.75 6.74
N PHE A 49 1.86 -5.63 5.74
CA PHE A 49 3.05 -6.26 5.16
C PHE A 49 3.49 -5.65 3.82
N HIS A 50 2.81 -4.61 3.32
CA HIS A 50 2.93 -4.11 1.95
C HIS A 50 4.35 -3.72 1.51
N SER A 51 5.26 -3.47 2.47
CA SER A 51 6.64 -3.05 2.24
C SER A 51 7.68 -4.14 2.42
N PHE A 52 7.28 -5.39 2.71
CA PHE A 52 8.21 -6.48 3.02
C PHE A 52 9.15 -6.82 1.88
N TYR A 53 8.67 -6.81 0.64
CA TYR A 53 9.49 -7.02 -0.55
C TYR A 53 10.09 -5.72 -1.12
N GLY A 54 9.96 -4.61 -0.39
CA GLY A 54 10.23 -3.26 -0.87
C GLY A 54 9.08 -2.71 -1.73
N THR A 55 9.10 -1.41 -1.97
CA THR A 55 8.06 -0.72 -2.77
C THR A 55 8.67 0.26 -3.76
N GLU A 56 7.90 0.67 -4.78
CA GLU A 56 8.28 1.82 -5.60
C GLU A 56 8.56 3.04 -4.69
N GLY A 57 9.78 3.60 -4.76
CA GLY A 57 10.20 4.78 -3.98
C GLY A 57 11.11 4.50 -2.78
N THR A 58 11.15 3.27 -2.24
CA THR A 58 11.94 2.94 -1.03
C THR A 58 13.29 2.26 -1.30
N GLY A 59 13.66 2.09 -2.58
CA GLY A 59 15.02 1.79 -3.05
C GLY A 59 15.85 0.81 -2.20
N LYS A 60 15.91 -0.47 -2.62
CA LYS A 60 16.77 -1.55 -2.08
C LYS A 60 16.50 -2.02 -0.64
N LYS A 61 15.73 -1.32 0.19
CA LYS A 61 15.35 -1.78 1.53
C LYS A 61 14.16 -2.75 1.42
N ARG A 62 14.46 -4.04 1.33
CA ARG A 62 13.50 -5.14 1.45
C ARG A 62 13.81 -5.92 2.73
N ILE A 63 12.77 -6.36 3.42
CA ILE A 63 12.87 -7.19 4.64
C ILE A 63 13.10 -8.64 4.24
N LEU A 64 12.46 -9.07 3.14
CA LEU A 64 12.58 -10.42 2.59
C LEU A 64 12.78 -10.40 1.08
N ASP A 65 13.41 -11.47 0.58
CA ASP A 65 13.57 -11.73 -0.85
C ASP A 65 12.34 -12.46 -1.43
N PHE A 66 12.18 -12.44 -2.76
CA PHE A 66 11.08 -13.17 -3.42
C PHE A 66 11.17 -14.69 -3.29
N SER A 67 12.36 -15.23 -2.99
CA SER A 67 12.53 -16.64 -2.64
C SER A 67 11.89 -17.00 -1.29
N GLU A 68 11.57 -16.01 -0.47
CA GLU A 68 11.04 -16.20 0.89
C GLU A 68 9.53 -15.94 0.98
N ARG A 69 8.83 -15.90 -0.17
CA ARG A 69 7.38 -15.64 -0.21
C ARG A 69 6.57 -16.62 0.64
N GLU A 70 6.96 -17.89 0.66
CA GLU A 70 6.30 -18.92 1.46
C GLU A 70 6.27 -18.59 2.96
N LYS A 71 7.32 -17.92 3.49
CA LYS A 71 7.35 -17.50 4.89
C LYS A 71 6.23 -16.53 5.22
N ILE A 72 5.93 -15.59 4.32
CA ILE A 72 4.83 -14.63 4.52
C ILE A 72 3.48 -15.29 4.27
N GLN A 73 3.38 -16.18 3.27
CA GLN A 73 2.14 -16.92 3.04
C GLN A 73 1.71 -17.75 4.26
N GLN A 74 2.67 -18.31 5.01
CA GLN A 74 2.38 -19.05 6.26
C GLN A 74 1.86 -18.13 7.37
N GLU A 75 2.22 -16.85 7.36
CA GLU A 75 1.88 -15.88 8.42
C GLU A 75 0.56 -15.15 8.15
N ILE A 76 0.29 -14.78 6.89
CA ILE A 76 -0.89 -13.97 6.52
C ILE A 76 -1.83 -14.64 5.53
N GLY A 77 -1.51 -15.85 5.07
CA GLY A 77 -2.24 -16.55 4.02
C GLY A 77 -1.82 -16.11 2.61
N ARG A 78 -2.10 -16.97 1.63
CA ARG A 78 -1.74 -16.75 0.22
C ARG A 78 -2.47 -15.57 -0.41
N GLU A 79 -3.74 -15.38 -0.06
CA GLU A 79 -4.59 -14.30 -0.60
C GLU A 79 -4.10 -12.91 -0.16
N ALA A 80 -3.67 -12.75 1.09
CA ALA A 80 -3.07 -11.50 1.53
C ALA A 80 -1.67 -11.29 0.92
N GLU A 81 -0.85 -12.35 0.88
CA GLU A 81 0.51 -12.26 0.35
C GLU A 81 0.55 -11.92 -1.14
N ILE A 82 -0.38 -12.42 -1.96
CA ILE A 82 -0.40 -12.06 -3.38
C ILE A 82 -0.64 -10.56 -3.58
N ILE A 83 -1.45 -9.92 -2.72
CA ILE A 83 -1.66 -8.46 -2.74
C ILE A 83 -0.35 -7.75 -2.36
N VAL A 84 0.36 -8.22 -1.32
CA VAL A 84 1.67 -7.67 -0.91
C VAL A 84 2.68 -7.74 -2.05
N TYR A 85 2.81 -8.91 -2.68
CA TYR A 85 3.72 -9.11 -3.81
C TYR A 85 3.36 -8.21 -5.00
N LEU A 86 2.08 -8.19 -5.40
CA LEU A 86 1.63 -7.39 -6.52
C LEU A 86 1.81 -5.89 -6.25
N TYR A 87 1.56 -5.43 -5.02
CA TYR A 87 1.81 -4.05 -4.63
C TYR A 87 3.29 -3.65 -4.70
N CYS A 88 4.20 -4.57 -4.34
CA CYS A 88 5.64 -4.37 -4.46
C CYS A 88 6.08 -4.16 -5.93
N VAL A 89 5.55 -4.96 -6.85
CA VAL A 89 5.92 -4.89 -8.28
C VAL A 89 5.10 -3.85 -9.05
N PHE A 90 4.01 -3.34 -8.49
CA PHE A 90 3.15 -2.37 -9.14
C PHE A 90 3.84 -1.01 -9.31
N ARG A 91 3.93 -0.54 -10.56
CA ARG A 91 4.32 0.84 -10.89
C ARG A 91 3.12 1.77 -10.73
N ARG A 92 2.97 2.34 -9.53
CA ARG A 92 1.79 3.08 -9.06
C ARG A 92 1.64 4.44 -9.76
N LYS A 93 2.74 5.02 -10.25
CA LYS A 93 2.74 6.30 -10.98
C LYS A 93 1.86 6.32 -12.25
N PHE A 94 1.36 5.19 -12.74
CA PHE A 94 0.63 5.11 -14.01
C PHE A 94 -0.72 4.40 -13.95
N TYR A 95 -1.25 4.05 -12.78
CA TYR A 95 -2.49 3.26 -12.76
C TYR A 95 -3.73 4.01 -13.26
N TYR A 96 -3.73 5.35 -13.26
CA TYR A 96 -4.78 6.15 -13.92
C TYR A 96 -4.86 5.93 -15.44
N ARG A 97 -3.87 5.23 -16.03
CA ARG A 97 -3.87 4.80 -17.44
C ARG A 97 -4.29 3.34 -17.61
N CYS A 98 -4.55 2.61 -16.52
CA CYS A 98 -5.00 1.23 -16.56
C CYS A 98 -6.53 1.18 -16.58
N ASN A 99 -7.07 0.14 -17.21
CA ASN A 99 -8.51 -0.13 -17.27
C ASN A 99 -8.99 -1.10 -16.17
N GLY A 100 -8.09 -1.52 -15.27
CA GLY A 100 -8.36 -2.46 -14.20
C GLY A 100 -7.95 -3.92 -14.47
N ASP A 101 -7.60 -4.28 -15.71
CA ASP A 101 -7.30 -5.67 -16.08
C ASP A 101 -5.79 -6.00 -16.02
N TYR A 102 -4.95 -4.99 -15.79
CA TYR A 102 -3.51 -5.15 -15.70
C TYR A 102 -2.84 -4.11 -14.80
N ILE A 103 -1.66 -4.46 -14.31
CA ILE A 103 -0.70 -3.54 -13.70
C ILE A 103 0.57 -3.45 -14.54
N TRP A 104 1.26 -2.32 -14.46
CA TRP A 104 2.62 -2.20 -14.99
C TRP A 104 3.60 -2.75 -13.97
N ASP A 105 4.26 -3.86 -14.30
CA ASP A 105 5.27 -4.48 -13.46
C ASP A 105 6.59 -3.69 -13.57
N ARG A 106 7.03 -3.11 -12.45
CA ARG A 106 8.21 -2.25 -12.41
C ARG A 106 9.53 -3.02 -12.53
N LEU A 107 9.52 -4.33 -12.30
CA LEU A 107 10.72 -5.19 -12.33
C LEU A 107 10.98 -5.73 -13.73
N THR A 108 9.92 -6.18 -14.40
CA THR A 108 10.01 -6.71 -15.77
C THR A 108 9.80 -5.63 -16.83
N ASN A 109 9.26 -4.48 -16.43
CA ASN A 109 8.85 -3.39 -17.32
C ASN A 109 7.76 -3.81 -18.35
N GLN A 110 6.95 -4.80 -18.00
CA GLN A 110 5.87 -5.35 -18.83
C GLN A 110 4.50 -5.19 -18.15
N LYS A 111 3.42 -5.37 -18.92
CA LYS A 111 2.07 -5.48 -18.36
C LYS A 111 1.88 -6.87 -17.75
N ARG A 112 1.34 -6.92 -16.54
CA ARG A 112 0.92 -8.15 -15.85
C ARG A 112 -0.59 -8.14 -15.70
N SER A 113 -1.26 -9.17 -16.20
CA SER A 113 -2.72 -9.29 -16.05
C SER A 113 -3.09 -9.49 -14.59
N VAL A 114 -4.17 -8.85 -14.15
CA VAL A 114 -4.78 -9.01 -12.83
C VAL A 114 -6.30 -8.98 -12.96
N THR A 115 -7.01 -9.46 -11.95
CA THR A 115 -8.47 -9.27 -11.88
C THR A 115 -8.78 -7.82 -11.51
N LYS A 116 -9.99 -7.36 -11.86
CA LYS A 116 -10.49 -6.03 -11.46
C LYS A 116 -10.50 -5.84 -9.95
N GLU A 117 -10.81 -6.91 -9.20
CA GLU A 117 -10.80 -6.85 -7.74
C GLU A 117 -9.38 -6.66 -7.19
N ILE A 118 -8.40 -7.42 -7.67
CA ILE A 118 -7.00 -7.23 -7.27
C ILE A 118 -6.54 -5.81 -7.62
N PHE A 119 -6.87 -5.32 -8.82
CA PHE A 119 -6.53 -3.95 -9.18
C PHE A 119 -7.16 -2.93 -8.22
N ARG A 120 -8.44 -3.09 -7.89
CA ARG A 120 -9.15 -2.24 -6.92
C ARG A 120 -8.46 -2.28 -5.55
N GLN A 121 -8.13 -3.47 -5.05
CA GLN A 121 -7.42 -3.65 -3.78
C GLN A 121 -6.05 -2.97 -3.77
N LEU A 122 -5.28 -3.06 -4.86
CA LEU A 122 -3.99 -2.38 -5.01
C LEU A 122 -4.13 -0.85 -5.00
N VAL A 123 -5.19 -0.31 -5.62
CA VAL A 123 -5.49 1.13 -5.59
C VAL A 123 -5.89 1.58 -4.18
N ILE A 124 -6.75 0.82 -3.50
CA ILE A 124 -7.16 1.12 -2.12
C ILE A 124 -5.95 1.12 -1.19
N LEU A 125 -5.09 0.09 -1.29
CA LEU A 125 -3.86 0.00 -0.50
C LEU A 125 -2.92 1.19 -0.74
N ASP A 126 -2.75 1.61 -2.00
CA ASP A 126 -1.94 2.78 -2.33
C ASP A 126 -2.47 4.07 -1.71
N ILE A 127 -3.80 4.26 -1.70
CA ILE A 127 -4.40 5.46 -1.09
C ILE A 127 -4.38 5.39 0.43
N ALA A 128 -4.60 4.22 1.05
CA ALA A 128 -4.44 4.05 2.49
C ALA A 128 -3.01 4.40 2.92
N ASN A 129 -2.01 3.85 2.21
CA ASN A 129 -0.61 4.14 2.42
C ASN A 129 -0.31 5.65 2.31
N LEU A 130 -0.85 6.29 1.27
CA LEU A 130 -0.67 7.72 1.05
C LEU A 130 -1.32 8.57 2.16
N VAL A 131 -2.55 8.25 2.58
CA VAL A 131 -3.26 8.93 3.68
C VAL A 131 -2.46 8.84 4.97
N GLU A 132 -1.86 7.68 5.23
CA GLU A 132 -1.05 7.41 6.40
C GLU A 132 0.24 8.22 6.42
N GLU A 133 0.94 8.28 5.29
CA GLU A 133 2.22 8.99 5.17
C GLU A 133 2.05 10.52 5.11
N PHE A 134 0.93 10.99 4.58
CA PHE A 134 0.72 12.39 4.22
C PHE A 134 0.95 13.38 5.38
N PRO A 135 0.51 13.13 6.63
CA PRO A 135 0.82 14.01 7.77
C PRO A 135 2.33 14.16 8.06
N ARG A 136 3.16 13.20 7.62
CA ARG A 136 4.62 13.25 7.78
C ARG A 136 5.31 14.07 6.69
N TRP A 137 4.61 14.42 5.62
CA TRP A 137 5.15 15.21 4.51
C TRP A 137 5.20 16.70 4.88
N LYS A 138 5.99 17.02 5.92
CA LYS A 138 6.07 18.34 6.58
C LYS A 138 6.48 19.51 5.66
N TYR A 139 6.92 19.26 4.42
CA TYR A 139 7.55 20.27 3.56
C TYR A 139 7.14 20.22 2.07
N LEU A 140 6.09 19.50 1.69
CA LEU A 140 5.63 19.45 0.30
C LEU A 140 4.53 20.48 0.03
N PHE A 141 4.89 21.76 0.03
CA PHE A 141 4.15 22.78 -0.69
C PHE A 141 4.57 22.74 -2.18
N GLY A 142 3.61 22.62 -3.11
CA GLY A 142 3.88 22.61 -4.56
C GLY A 142 3.60 21.28 -5.28
N CYS A 143 4.49 20.88 -6.20
CA CYS A 143 4.25 19.80 -7.17
C CYS A 143 3.93 18.42 -6.57
N GLY A 144 4.52 18.04 -5.42
CA GLY A 144 4.24 16.73 -4.81
C GLY A 144 2.81 16.62 -4.26
N PHE A 145 2.25 17.69 -3.70
CA PHE A 145 0.83 17.74 -3.31
C PHE A 145 -0.08 17.60 -4.54
N LEU A 146 0.25 18.28 -5.65
CA LEU A 146 -0.53 18.19 -6.90
C LEU A 146 -0.52 16.76 -7.47
N VAL A 147 0.62 16.07 -7.41
CA VAL A 147 0.73 14.67 -7.85
C VAL A 147 -0.09 13.75 -6.94
N ALA A 148 0.02 13.89 -5.62
CA ALA A 148 -0.78 13.13 -4.67
C ALA A 148 -2.28 13.36 -4.86
N ARG A 149 -2.69 14.63 -5.00
CA ARG A 149 -4.08 15.03 -5.28
C ARG A 149 -4.60 14.46 -6.59
N ARG A 150 -3.80 14.48 -7.66
CA ARG A 150 -4.22 13.89 -8.94
C ARG A 150 -4.41 12.38 -8.82
N ARG A 151 -3.51 11.69 -8.12
CA ARG A 151 -3.63 10.26 -7.86
C ARG A 151 -4.89 9.93 -7.07
N THR A 152 -5.16 10.67 -6.00
CA THR A 152 -6.36 10.44 -5.16
C THR A 152 -7.65 10.70 -5.93
N ILE A 153 -7.71 11.75 -6.77
CA ILE A 153 -8.86 11.98 -7.67
C ILE A 153 -9.11 10.78 -8.58
N CYS A 154 -8.07 10.26 -9.23
CA CYS A 154 -8.21 9.09 -10.12
C CYS A 154 -8.58 7.80 -9.36
N ALA A 155 -8.24 7.72 -8.07
CA ALA A 155 -8.53 6.56 -7.23
C ALA A 155 -9.95 6.56 -6.65
N MET A 156 -10.62 7.71 -6.54
CA MET A 156 -11.93 7.85 -5.90
C MET A 156 -12.96 6.77 -6.30
N PRO A 157 -13.12 6.39 -7.59
CA PRO A 157 -14.09 5.37 -7.99
C PRO A 157 -13.82 3.96 -7.43
N TYR A 158 -12.60 3.69 -6.95
CA TYR A 158 -12.20 2.39 -6.41
C TYR A 158 -12.34 2.32 -4.89
N LEU A 159 -12.44 3.47 -4.22
CA LEU A 159 -12.42 3.55 -2.76
C LEU A 159 -13.79 3.19 -2.16
N PRO A 160 -13.83 2.49 -1.02
CA PRO A 160 -15.03 2.35 -0.21
C PRO A 160 -15.61 3.72 0.16
N GLU A 161 -16.93 3.85 0.22
CA GLU A 161 -17.60 5.13 0.51
C GLU A 161 -17.15 5.74 1.84
N VAL A 162 -16.94 4.90 2.87
CA VAL A 162 -16.42 5.29 4.19
C VAL A 162 -15.07 6.02 4.13
N ALA A 163 -14.27 5.80 3.09
CA ALA A 163 -12.99 6.47 2.89
C ALA A 163 -13.13 7.87 2.25
N HIS A 164 -14.25 8.16 1.59
CA HIS A 164 -14.36 9.30 0.66
C HIS A 164 -14.21 10.63 1.38
N GLU A 165 -14.85 10.82 2.53
CA GLU A 165 -14.80 12.09 3.27
C GLU A 165 -13.37 12.42 3.70
N LYS A 166 -12.71 11.47 4.39
CA LYS A 166 -11.33 11.62 4.87
C LYS A 166 -10.37 11.93 3.72
N VAL A 167 -10.48 11.21 2.59
CA VAL A 167 -9.63 11.43 1.41
C VAL A 167 -9.93 12.77 0.75
N LYS A 168 -11.20 13.15 0.56
CA LYS A 168 -11.57 14.45 -0.03
C LYS A 168 -11.05 15.61 0.80
N THR A 169 -11.21 15.54 2.12
CA THR A 169 -10.73 16.56 3.06
C THR A 169 -9.21 16.69 3.04
N LEU A 170 -8.50 15.56 3.15
CA LEU A 170 -7.03 15.57 3.22
C LEU A 170 -6.38 16.11 1.93
N PHE A 171 -6.94 15.77 0.76
CA PHE A 171 -6.39 16.15 -0.54
C PHE A 171 -7.11 17.33 -1.21
N LYS A 172 -8.03 18.02 -0.51
CA LYS A 172 -8.78 19.17 -1.01
C LYS A 172 -9.47 18.88 -2.36
N ILE A 173 -10.21 17.78 -2.42
CA ILE A 173 -11.01 17.40 -3.59
C ILE A 173 -12.40 18.02 -3.43
N SER A 174 -12.79 18.90 -4.36
CA SER A 174 -14.11 19.53 -4.36
C SER A 174 -15.21 18.51 -4.60
N HIS A 175 -16.32 18.62 -3.88
CA HIS A 175 -17.58 17.99 -4.28
C HIS A 175 -17.99 18.62 -5.61
N ARG A 176 -18.10 17.80 -6.67
CA ARG A 176 -18.87 18.16 -7.86
C ARG A 176 -20.29 17.71 -7.64
#